data_AF-A0A7Z0N044-F1
#
_entry.id   AF-A0A7Z0N044-F1
#
_cell.length_a   1.000
_cell.length_b   1.000
_cell.length_c   1.000
_cell.angle_alpha   90.00
_cell.angle_beta   90.00
_cell.angle_gamma   90.00
#
_symmetry.space_group_name_H-M   'P 1'
#
loop_
_entity.id
_entity.type
_entity.pdbx_description
1 polymer ?
#
loop_
_entity_poly.entity_id
_entity_poly.type
_entity_poly.pdbx_seq_one_letter_code
_entity_poly.pdbx_strand_id
1 'polypeptide(L)' 'MVHSHYSSQFSALTPRERHVMDYVVSGKPNKVIAAELGVSQRTIEAHRARIFQKLQVRNAIELTRCLLTQHAAR' A
#
# COMPACT_ATOMS: atom_id res chain seq x y z
N MET A 1 15.82 -13.62 -11.56
CA MET A 1 15.58 -14.28 -10.25
C MET A 1 14.78 -13.38 -9.32
N VAL A 2 13.55 -12.97 -9.68
CA VAL A 2 12.71 -12.16 -8.76
C VAL A 2 11.25 -12.33 -9.16
N HIS A 3 10.34 -12.11 -8.21
CA HIS A 3 8.86 -12.14 -8.30
C HIS A 3 8.16 -13.47 -7.94
N SER A 4 8.30 -13.95 -6.69
CA SER A 4 7.29 -14.86 -6.10
C SER A 4 7.22 -14.83 -4.56
N HIS A 5 7.32 -13.64 -3.93
CA HIS A 5 7.22 -13.51 -2.45
C HIS A 5 6.16 -12.52 -1.95
N TYR A 6 5.42 -11.86 -2.86
CA TYR A 6 4.55 -10.76 -2.46
C TYR A 6 3.31 -11.19 -1.68
N SER A 7 2.75 -12.38 -1.93
CA SER A 7 1.52 -12.85 -1.26
C SER A 7 1.65 -12.90 0.28
N SER A 8 2.79 -13.35 0.80
CA SER A 8 3.05 -13.46 2.24
C SER A 8 3.21 -12.10 2.93
N GLN A 9 3.71 -11.10 2.19
CA GLN A 9 3.94 -9.76 2.73
C GLN A 9 2.60 -9.00 2.85
N PHE A 10 1.68 -9.22 1.91
CA PHE A 10 0.32 -8.70 2.01
C PHE A 10 -0.47 -9.31 3.17
N SER A 11 -0.21 -10.54 3.60
CA SER A 11 -0.83 -11.10 4.81
C SER A 11 -0.35 -10.46 6.12
N ALA A 12 0.82 -9.82 6.13
CA ALA A 12 1.37 -9.14 7.32
C ALA A 12 0.80 -7.73 7.55
N LEU A 13 -0.04 -7.23 6.63
CA LEU A 13 -0.71 -5.95 6.76
C LEU A 13 -1.97 -6.07 7.63
N THR A 14 -2.06 -5.16 8.60
CA THR A 14 -3.27 -4.98 9.40
C THR A 14 -4.44 -4.49 8.54
N PRO A 15 -5.70 -4.67 8.98
CA PRO A 15 -6.87 -4.22 8.22
C PRO A 15 -6.82 -2.73 7.87
N ARG A 16 -6.33 -1.88 8.79
CA ARG A 16 -6.16 -0.44 8.53
C ARG A 16 -5.09 -0.15 7.49
N GLU A 17 -3.95 -0.84 7.55
CA GLU A 17 -2.90 -0.68 6.54
C GLU A 17 -3.39 -1.11 5.16
N ARG A 18 -4.20 -2.17 5.09
CA ARG A 18 -4.82 -2.66 3.85
C ARG A 18 -5.79 -1.64 3.26
N HIS A 19 -6.62 -1.01 4.09
CA HIS A 19 -7.48 0.11 3.64
C HIS A 19 -6.66 1.26 3.06
N VAL A 20 -5.62 1.72 3.77
CA VAL A 20 -4.75 2.80 3.26
C VAL A 20 -4.10 2.38 1.93
N MET A 21 -3.61 1.15 1.84
CA MET A 21 -3.01 0.60 0.64
C MET A 21 -3.98 0.62 -0.56
N ASP A 22 -5.23 0.21 -0.36
CA ASP A 22 -6.26 0.19 -1.40
C ASP A 22 -6.52 1.57 -2.02
N TYR A 23 -6.59 2.61 -1.16
CA TYR A 23 -6.70 3.98 -1.61
C TYR A 23 -5.46 4.49 -2.34
N VAL A 24 -4.25 4.12 -1.89
CA VAL A 24 -3.00 4.49 -2.56
C VAL A 24 -2.91 3.87 -3.95
N VAL A 25 -3.37 2.63 -4.09
CA VAL A 25 -3.34 1.86 -5.34
C VAL A 25 -4.38 2.37 -6.33
N SER A 26 -5.52 2.85 -5.81
CA SER A 26 -6.52 3.59 -6.57
C SER A 26 -5.99 4.95 -7.11
N GLY A 27 -4.75 5.32 -6.80
CA GLY A 27 -4.15 6.58 -7.26
C GLY A 27 -4.69 7.82 -6.56
N LYS A 28 -5.43 7.66 -5.44
CA LYS A 28 -5.97 8.80 -4.69
C LYS A 28 -4.81 9.58 -4.04
N PRO A 29 -4.83 10.92 -4.08
CA PRO A 29 -3.80 11.72 -3.43
C PRO A 29 -3.92 11.63 -1.90
N ASN A 30 -2.81 11.72 -1.18
CA ASN A 30 -2.75 11.60 0.30
C ASN A 30 -3.80 12.47 1.02
N LYS A 31 -4.08 13.67 0.50
CA LYS A 31 -5.10 14.59 1.06
C LYS A 31 -6.50 14.00 1.03
N VAL A 32 -6.86 13.30 -0.05
CA VAL A 32 -8.16 12.66 -0.20
C VAL A 32 -8.24 11.44 0.70
N ILE A 33 -7.20 10.60 0.74
CA ILE A 33 -7.13 9.43 1.63
C ILE A 33 -7.27 9.85 3.10
N ALA A 34 -6.59 10.94 3.47
CA ALA A 34 -6.68 11.54 4.80
C ALA A 34 -8.12 11.97 5.14
N ALA A 35 -8.81 12.65 4.20
CA ALA A 35 -10.20 13.05 4.37
C ALA A 35 -11.15 11.84 4.49
N GLU A 36 -11.00 10.83 3.63
CA GLU A 36 -11.84 9.62 3.60
C GLU A 36 -11.68 8.79 4.88
N LEU A 37 -10.47 8.72 5.42
CA LEU A 37 -10.17 7.97 6.65
C LEU A 37 -10.33 8.81 7.92
N GLY A 38 -10.64 10.11 7.80
CA GLY A 38 -10.76 11.02 8.94
C GLY A 38 -9.45 11.21 9.72
N VAL A 39 -8.30 11.09 9.05
CA VAL A 39 -6.96 11.22 9.65
C VAL A 39 -6.16 12.33 8.97
N SER A 40 -5.09 12.81 9.62
CA SER A 40 -4.21 13.80 9.01
C SER A 40 -3.35 13.19 7.90
N GLN A 41 -2.91 14.01 6.93
CA GLN A 41 -1.97 13.56 5.88
C GLN A 41 -0.70 12.95 6.45
N ARG A 42 -0.16 13.53 7.53
CA ARG A 42 0.98 12.98 8.28
C ARG A 42 0.75 11.56 8.78
N THR A 43 -0.48 11.24 9.19
CA THR A 43 -0.87 9.90 9.62
C THR A 43 -0.85 8.93 8.43
N ILE A 44 -1.35 9.35 7.26
CA ILE A 44 -1.25 8.56 6.02
C ILE A 44 0.20 8.32 5.64
N GLU A 45 1.08 9.32 5.74
CA GLU A 45 2.52 9.15 5.48
C GLU A 45 3.16 8.14 6.42
N ALA A 46 2.83 8.20 7.72
CA ALA A 46 3.32 7.23 8.70
C ALA A 46 2.80 5.81 8.42
N HIS A 47 1.54 5.65 7.99
CA HIS A 47 1.01 4.36 7.56
C HIS A 47 1.71 3.85 6.30
N ARG A 48 1.92 4.71 5.29
CA ARG A 48 2.65 4.38 4.07
C ARG A 48 4.07 3.93 4.35
N ALA A 49 4.80 4.64 5.21
CA ALA A 49 6.14 4.25 5.61
C ALA A 49 6.18 2.84 6.22
N ARG A 50 5.22 2.51 7.10
CA ARG A 50 5.12 1.15 7.68
C ARG A 50 4.76 0.10 6.62
N ILE A 51 3.80 0.40 5.75
CA ILE A 51 3.41 -0.48 4.63
C ILE A 51 4.62 -0.73 3.73
N PHE A 52 5.37 0.31 3.40
CA PHE A 52 6.56 0.25 2.54
C PHE A 52 7.67 -0.59 3.17
N GLN A 53 7.91 -0.44 4.46
CA GLN A 53 8.85 -1.29 5.20
C GLN A 53 8.40 -2.77 5.20
N LYS A 54 7.11 -3.05 5.43
CA LYS A 54 6.57 -4.41 5.44
C LYS A 54 6.60 -5.08 4.06
N LEU A 55 6.28 -4.32 3.01
CA LEU A 55 6.23 -4.80 1.63
C LEU A 55 7.59 -4.68 0.91
N GLN A 56 8.61 -4.10 1.56
CA GLN A 56 9.94 -3.85 1.00
C GLN A 56 9.89 -3.03 -0.30
N VAL A 57 8.99 -2.05 -0.38
CA VAL A 57 8.85 -1.13 -1.53
C VAL A 57 9.34 0.26 -1.15
N ARG A 58 9.87 1.02 -2.11
CA ARG A 58 10.46 2.34 -1.87
C ARG A 58 9.49 3.48 -2.17
N ASN A 59 8.48 3.24 -3.01
CA ASN A 59 7.54 4.27 -3.42
C ASN A 59 6.14 3.70 -3.74
N ALA A 60 5.16 4.59 -3.88
CA ALA A 60 3.79 4.20 -4.22
C ALA A 60 3.68 3.55 -5.61
N ILE A 61 4.56 3.90 -6.54
CA ILE A 61 4.56 3.33 -7.89
C ILE A 61 4.97 1.85 -7.85
N GLU A 62 6.01 1.50 -7.10
CA GLU A 62 6.43 0.13 -6.85
C GLU A 62 5.36 -0.66 -6.12
N LEU A 63 4.69 -0.06 -5.13
CA LEU A 63 3.55 -0.67 -4.46
C LEU A 63 2.44 -1.03 -5.46
N THR A 64 2.02 -0.05 -6.27
CA THR A 64 0.99 -0.25 -7.30
C THR A 64 1.43 -1.30 -8.32
N ARG A 65 2.70 -1.28 -8.76
CA ARG A 65 3.25 -2.28 -9.67
C ARG A 65 3.24 -3.69 -9.09
N CYS A 66 3.61 -3.85 -7.81
CA CYS A 66 3.58 -5.14 -7.12
C CYS A 66 2.15 -5.69 -7.06
N LEU A 67 1.16 -4.83 -6.77
CA LEU A 67 -0.25 -5.21 -6.72
C LEU A 67 -0.84 -5.51 -8.08
N LEU A 68 -0.54 -4.71 -9.10
CA LEU A 68 -0.97 -4.98 -10.48
C LEU A 68 -0.43 -6.34 -10.97
N THR A 69 0.83 -6.64 -10.65
CA THR A 69 1.43 -7.96 -10.95
C THR A 69 0.72 -9.09 -10.21
N GLN A 70 0.28 -8.85 -8.97
CA GLN A 70 -0.48 -9.84 -8.19
C GLN A 70 -1.89 -10.08 -8.73
N HIS A 71 -2.59 -9.03 -9.18
CA HIS A 71 -3.93 -9.14 -9.77
C HIS A 71 -3.92 -9.77 -11.17
N ALA A 72 -2.86 -9.55 -11.96
CA ALA A 72 -2.71 -10.15 -13.29
C ALA A 72 -2.42 -11.67 -13.25
N ALA A 73 -2.01 -12.19 -12.09
CA ALA A 73 -1.75 -13.63 -11.88
C ALA A 73 -3.00 -14.40 -11.40
N ARG A 74 -4.20 -13.83 -11.54
CA ARG A 74 -5.46 -14.39 -11.05
C ARG A 74 -6.40 -14.78 -12.17
#